data_AF-A0A0S8GZQ1-F1
#
_entry.id   AF-A0A0S8GZQ1-F1
#
_cell.length_a   1.000
_cell.length_b   1.000
_cell.length_c   1.000
_cell.angle_alpha   90.00
_cell.angle_beta   90.00
_cell.angle_gamma   90.00
#
_symmetry.space_group_name_H-M   'P 1'
#
loop_
_entity.id
_entity.type
_entity.pdbx_description
1 polymer ?
#
loop_
_entity_poly.entity_id
_entity_poly.type
_entity_poly.pdbx_seq_one_letter_code
_entity_poly.pdbx_strand_id
1 'polypeptide(L)'
;MKPQVTRLTILLGLCAVIPGPNAAAQEPASDTTAQALFVFLDCNAPNCDFDHFRREIGWVNWVRDREDAHVHLLITAERTGGGGQHYTLDYIGRGAFDGLDKSLSYVSNPDDTDTEVRERLTRTLALGLVQFVETTPLAPRLRVVYQAPEAALVQREEHDPWNLWVFEISLDGSLESEKQESSYSISAEVDVDRVAEDMKINFELSARYRRDEFEFEDGEVEVYTSEDHSADLLIVWSLTDHWSAGGGAYAFRSPCATQPDHRGCGPAALGRDPRIFGRNPLPT
;
A
#
# COMPACT_ATOMS: atom_id res chain seq x y z
N MET A 1 99.71 41.73 13.22
CA MET A 1 99.42 42.46 11.96
C MET A 1 99.07 41.46 10.87
N LYS A 2 97.78 41.39 10.49
CA LYS A 2 97.22 40.81 9.23
C LYS A 2 97.57 39.32 8.93
N PRO A 3 96.86 38.66 8.00
CA PRO A 3 95.80 37.69 8.28
C PRO A 3 96.14 36.27 7.79
N GLN A 4 95.32 35.26 8.15
CA GLN A 4 95.19 34.07 7.30
C GLN A 4 93.75 33.56 7.32
N VAL A 5 93.29 33.26 6.11
CA VAL A 5 91.92 32.94 5.71
C VAL A 5 91.76 31.42 5.74
N THR A 6 90.80 30.90 6.50
CA THR A 6 90.50 29.46 6.53
C THR A 6 89.22 29.20 5.75
N ARG A 7 89.38 28.54 4.59
CA ARG A 7 88.30 28.04 3.73
C ARG A 7 87.60 26.86 4.42
N LEU A 8 86.27 26.89 4.50
CA LEU A 8 85.44 25.78 4.97
C LEU A 8 84.70 25.18 3.78
N THR A 9 85.04 23.93 3.45
CA THR A 9 84.46 23.14 2.36
C THR A 9 83.15 22.52 2.84
N ILE A 10 82.03 22.85 2.20
CA ILE A 10 80.69 22.30 2.48
C ILE A 10 80.52 20.99 1.68
N LEU A 11 80.31 19.87 2.36
CA LEU A 11 79.96 18.58 1.74
C LEU A 11 78.48 18.58 1.31
N LEU A 12 78.23 18.32 0.03
CA LEU A 12 76.93 18.03 -0.56
C LEU A 12 76.36 16.71 -0.01
N GLY A 13 75.20 16.77 0.64
CA GLY A 13 74.39 15.61 1.00
C GLY A 13 73.41 15.25 -0.12
N LEU A 14 73.58 14.08 -0.72
CA LEU A 14 72.74 13.51 -1.78
C LEU A 14 71.50 12.83 -1.14
N CYS A 15 70.35 13.49 -1.14
CA CYS A 15 69.07 12.88 -0.76
C CYS A 15 68.53 12.05 -1.93
N ALA A 16 68.56 10.72 -1.80
CA ALA A 16 67.91 9.81 -2.72
C ALA A 16 66.39 9.79 -2.47
N VAL A 17 65.61 10.27 -3.43
CA VAL A 17 64.14 10.22 -3.42
C VAL A 17 63.70 8.84 -3.88
N ILE A 18 63.07 8.07 -3.00
CA ILE A 18 62.43 6.80 -3.33
C ILE A 18 61.00 7.11 -3.82
N PRO A 19 60.62 6.79 -5.06
CA PRO A 19 59.23 6.96 -5.51
C PRO A 19 58.35 5.91 -4.82
N GLY A 20 57.41 6.38 -3.99
CA GLY A 20 56.38 5.53 -3.39
C GLY A 20 55.38 5.01 -4.42
N PRO A 21 54.62 3.96 -4.10
CA PRO A 21 53.58 3.44 -4.98
C PRO A 21 52.53 4.53 -5.24
N ASN A 22 52.25 4.78 -6.52
CA ASN A 22 51.14 5.63 -6.94
C ASN A 22 49.84 5.06 -6.34
N ALA A 23 49.29 5.74 -5.34
CA ALA A 23 47.90 5.60 -5.00
C ALA A 23 47.11 6.12 -6.20
N ALA A 24 46.53 5.21 -6.98
CA ALA A 24 45.50 5.57 -7.94
C ALA A 24 44.38 6.24 -7.12
N ALA A 25 44.16 7.53 -7.34
CA ALA A 25 43.01 8.22 -6.80
C ALA A 25 41.77 7.47 -7.31
N GLN A 26 41.02 6.85 -6.40
CA GLN A 26 39.68 6.37 -6.71
C GLN A 26 38.85 7.61 -7.01
N GLU A 27 38.53 7.82 -8.27
CA GLU A 27 37.51 8.78 -8.68
C GLU A 27 36.21 8.43 -7.93
N PRO A 28 35.56 9.39 -7.24
CA PRO A 28 34.28 9.10 -6.61
C PRO A 28 33.32 8.61 -7.69
N ALA A 29 32.72 7.44 -7.47
CA ALA A 29 31.65 6.94 -8.31
C ALA A 29 30.63 8.06 -8.48
N SER A 30 30.29 8.41 -9.73
CA SER A 30 29.34 9.47 -10.03
C SER A 30 28.05 9.21 -9.24
N ASP A 31 27.75 10.12 -8.31
CA ASP A 31 26.60 10.03 -7.44
C ASP A 31 25.33 10.04 -8.30
N THR A 32 24.78 8.86 -8.56
CA THR A 32 23.60 8.69 -9.42
C THR A 32 22.36 9.33 -8.77
N THR A 33 22.43 9.59 -7.46
CA THR A 33 21.41 10.27 -6.66
C THR A 33 21.14 11.69 -7.14
N ALA A 34 22.13 12.43 -7.64
CA ALA A 34 21.91 13.81 -8.11
C ALA A 34 21.13 13.91 -9.44
N GLN A 35 21.00 12.80 -10.18
CA GLN A 35 20.34 12.74 -11.49
C GLN A 35 18.97 12.04 -11.43
N ALA A 36 18.56 11.59 -10.25
CA ALA A 36 17.33 10.84 -10.05
C ALA A 36 16.13 11.75 -9.78
N LEU A 37 14.95 11.28 -10.18
CA LEU A 37 13.67 11.95 -9.96
C LEU A 37 13.38 12.02 -8.45
N PHE A 38 13.08 13.20 -7.91
CA PHE A 38 12.70 13.38 -6.51
C PHE A 38 11.18 13.22 -6.35
N VAL A 39 10.77 12.26 -5.52
CA VAL A 39 9.38 11.86 -5.33
C VAL A 39 9.01 12.01 -3.87
N PHE A 40 7.92 12.73 -3.60
CA PHE A 40 7.28 12.78 -2.29
C PHE A 40 6.04 11.90 -2.31
N LEU A 41 5.96 10.97 -1.35
CA LEU A 41 4.80 10.11 -1.15
C LEU A 41 3.89 10.72 -0.08
N ASP A 42 2.70 11.14 -0.49
CA ASP A 42 1.57 11.41 0.39
C ASP A 42 0.61 10.23 0.31
N CYS A 43 0.47 9.51 1.42
CA CYS A 43 -0.32 8.30 1.40
C CYS A 43 -1.12 8.11 2.67
N ASN A 44 -2.44 8.12 2.51
CA ASN A 44 -3.40 7.93 3.58
C ASN A 44 -4.26 6.67 3.35
N ALA A 45 -3.74 5.69 2.61
CA ALA A 45 -4.43 4.47 2.20
C ALA A 45 -3.92 3.22 2.96
N PRO A 46 -4.74 2.16 3.11
CA PRO A 46 -4.29 0.88 3.65
C PRO A 46 -3.16 0.26 2.81
N ASN A 47 -2.27 -0.52 3.44
CA ASN A 47 -1.14 -1.18 2.77
C ASN A 47 -0.10 -0.21 2.17
N CYS A 48 -0.04 1.01 2.69
CA CYS A 48 0.93 2.01 2.25
C CYS A 48 2.23 1.99 3.06
N ASP A 49 3.09 1.02 2.75
CA ASP A 49 4.38 0.83 3.41
C ASP A 49 5.48 1.62 2.67
N PHE A 50 5.81 2.80 3.18
CA PHE A 50 6.85 3.66 2.60
C PHE A 50 8.22 2.99 2.56
N ASP A 51 8.58 2.21 3.58
CA ASP A 51 9.87 1.51 3.62
C ASP A 51 9.94 0.39 2.57
N HIS A 52 8.82 -0.29 2.32
CA HIS A 52 8.69 -1.22 1.20
C HIS A 52 8.84 -0.51 -0.14
N PHE A 53 8.09 0.56 -0.41
CA PHE A 53 8.19 1.27 -1.70
C PHE A 53 9.59 1.83 -1.95
N ARG A 54 10.24 2.37 -0.91
CA ARG A 54 11.61 2.86 -1.00
C ARG A 54 12.62 1.76 -1.35
N ARG A 55 12.40 0.54 -0.83
CA ARG A 55 13.26 -0.61 -1.10
C ARG A 55 13.06 -1.16 -2.51
N GLU A 56 11.81 -1.30 -2.94
CA GLU A 56 11.46 -1.89 -4.24
C GLU A 56 11.66 -0.91 -5.41
N ILE A 57 11.46 0.40 -5.17
CA ILE A 57 11.61 1.47 -6.16
C ILE A 57 12.84 2.31 -5.81
N GLY A 58 14.02 1.68 -5.86
CA GLY A 58 15.31 2.29 -5.52
C GLY A 58 15.92 3.20 -6.60
N TRP A 59 15.24 3.40 -7.73
CA TRP A 59 15.72 4.21 -8.86
C TRP A 59 15.18 5.65 -8.87
N VAL A 60 14.37 6.02 -7.88
CA VAL A 60 13.97 7.41 -7.59
C VAL A 60 14.52 7.85 -6.23
N ASN A 61 14.60 9.16 -6.02
CA ASN A 61 14.94 9.73 -4.73
C ASN A 61 13.66 9.99 -3.94
N TRP A 62 13.45 9.26 -2.86
CA TRP A 62 12.34 9.51 -1.96
C TRP A 62 12.67 10.67 -1.02
N VAL A 63 11.92 11.77 -1.12
CA VAL A 63 12.07 12.96 -0.27
C VAL A 63 11.00 13.02 0.81
N ARG A 64 11.31 13.72 1.90
CA ARG A 64 10.38 13.91 3.03
C ARG A 64 9.57 15.19 2.91
N ASP A 65 10.09 16.19 2.23
CA ASP A 65 9.45 17.49 2.07
C ASP A 65 8.83 17.60 0.68
N ARG A 66 7.55 17.99 0.64
CA ARG A 66 6.77 18.15 -0.60
C ARG A 66 7.33 19.22 -1.56
N GLU A 67 8.08 20.19 -1.02
CA GLU A 67 8.66 21.31 -1.78
C GLU A 67 9.94 20.92 -2.51
N ASP A 68 10.62 19.85 -2.06
CA ASP A 68 11.82 19.30 -2.70
C ASP A 68 11.47 18.29 -3.81
N ALA A 69 10.18 17.98 -3.98
CA ALA A 69 9.71 16.94 -4.88
C ALA A 69 9.47 17.48 -6.30
N HIS A 70 9.92 16.71 -7.29
CA HIS A 70 9.53 16.87 -8.68
C HIS A 70 8.16 16.24 -8.98
N VAL A 71 7.81 15.20 -8.23
CA VAL A 71 6.50 14.52 -8.31
C VAL A 71 5.93 14.40 -6.91
N HIS A 72 4.74 14.94 -6.71
CA HIS A 72 3.93 14.69 -5.54
C HIS A 72 2.97 13.54 -5.86
N LEU A 73 3.20 12.41 -5.24
CA LEU A 73 2.43 11.21 -5.42
C LEU A 73 1.42 11.08 -4.28
N LEU A 74 0.14 11.23 -4.59
CA LEU A 74 -0.95 11.08 -3.65
C LEU A 74 -1.63 9.73 -3.87
N ILE A 75 -1.75 8.93 -2.80
CA ILE A 75 -2.49 7.66 -2.84
C ILE A 75 -3.68 7.74 -1.90
N THR A 76 -4.86 7.47 -2.44
CA THR A 76 -6.12 7.35 -1.71
C THR A 76 -6.76 5.99 -1.96
N ALA A 77 -7.64 5.56 -1.06
CA ALA A 77 -8.39 4.32 -1.21
C ALA A 77 -9.84 4.50 -0.76
N GLU A 78 -10.76 3.87 -1.48
CA GLU A 78 -12.19 3.81 -1.14
C GLU A 78 -12.66 2.35 -1.16
N ARG A 79 -13.51 1.96 -0.20
CA ARG A 79 -14.07 0.60 -0.16
C ARG A 79 -15.01 0.37 -1.33
N THR A 80 -14.79 -0.72 -2.05
CA THR A 80 -15.67 -1.15 -3.14
C THR A 80 -16.90 -1.86 -2.59
N GLY A 81 -17.95 -1.96 -3.41
CA GLY A 81 -19.14 -2.73 -3.05
C GLY A 81 -18.92 -4.24 -2.98
N GLY A 82 -17.73 -4.76 -3.34
CA GLY A 82 -17.40 -6.19 -3.32
C GLY A 82 -16.32 -6.54 -2.29
N GLY A 83 -16.21 -5.77 -1.20
CA GLY A 83 -15.28 -6.06 -0.09
C GLY A 83 -13.84 -5.56 -0.29
N GLY A 84 -13.36 -5.44 -1.53
CA GLY A 84 -12.02 -4.92 -1.84
C GLY A 84 -11.88 -3.39 -1.77
N GLN A 85 -10.70 -2.87 -2.10
CA GLN A 85 -10.38 -1.43 -2.09
C GLN A 85 -10.09 -0.91 -3.50
N HIS A 86 -10.64 0.26 -3.83
CA HIS A 86 -10.30 1.01 -5.03
C HIS A 86 -9.26 2.08 -4.69
N TYR A 87 -8.02 1.82 -5.10
CA TYR A 87 -6.89 2.72 -4.94
C TYR A 87 -6.82 3.69 -6.12
N THR A 88 -6.63 4.97 -5.82
CA THR A 88 -6.29 6.01 -6.80
C THR A 88 -4.90 6.56 -6.49
N LEU A 89 -4.04 6.60 -7.50
CA LEU A 89 -2.67 7.08 -7.44
C LEU A 89 -2.55 8.29 -8.36
N ASP A 90 -2.50 9.48 -7.77
CA ASP A 90 -2.35 10.73 -8.48
C ASP A 90 -0.89 11.19 -8.44
N TYR A 91 -0.27 11.28 -9.60
CA TYR A 91 1.09 11.75 -9.82
C TYR A 91 1.00 13.20 -10.26
N ILE A 92 1.29 14.12 -9.34
CA ILE A 92 1.18 15.55 -9.56
C ILE A 92 2.57 16.09 -9.85
N GLY A 93 2.78 16.56 -11.07
CA GLY A 93 4.06 17.10 -11.51
C GLY A 93 4.35 18.47 -10.88
N ARG A 94 5.62 18.75 -10.57
CA ARG A 94 6.06 20.02 -9.99
C ARG A 94 7.31 20.54 -10.69
N GLY A 95 7.47 21.87 -10.68
CA GLY A 95 8.63 22.54 -11.24
C GLY A 95 8.78 22.27 -12.73
N ALA A 96 9.81 21.50 -13.12
CA ALA A 96 10.04 21.12 -14.52
C ALA A 96 8.95 20.17 -15.08
N PHE A 97 8.17 19.54 -14.21
CA PHE A 97 7.08 18.63 -14.58
C PHE A 97 5.69 19.26 -14.37
N ASP A 98 5.60 20.58 -14.13
CA ASP A 98 4.33 21.25 -13.92
C ASP A 98 3.37 21.04 -15.11
N GLY A 99 2.12 20.65 -14.80
CA GLY A 99 1.10 20.28 -15.79
C GLY A 99 1.25 18.87 -16.40
N LEU A 100 2.28 18.11 -16.02
CA LEU A 100 2.40 16.69 -16.34
C LEU A 100 1.78 15.86 -15.21
N ASP A 101 0.46 15.85 -15.14
CA ASP A 101 -0.26 15.06 -14.15
C ASP A 101 -0.73 13.73 -14.73
N LYS A 102 -0.76 12.69 -13.89
CA LYS A 102 -1.28 11.37 -14.25
C LYS A 102 -2.07 10.80 -13.09
N SER A 103 -3.11 10.07 -13.41
CA SER A 103 -3.86 9.29 -12.43
C SER A 103 -3.92 7.83 -12.90
N LEU A 104 -3.60 6.91 -12.01
CA LEU A 104 -3.76 5.47 -12.20
C LEU A 104 -4.66 4.92 -11.10
N SER A 105 -5.39 3.85 -11.41
CA SER A 105 -6.19 3.15 -10.41
C SER A 105 -5.90 1.67 -10.39
N TYR A 106 -6.16 1.08 -9.23
CA TYR A 106 -6.05 -0.35 -8.95
C TYR A 106 -7.20 -0.76 -8.03
N VAL A 107 -7.80 -1.92 -8.26
CA VAL A 107 -8.83 -2.49 -7.38
C VAL A 107 -8.28 -3.78 -6.80
N SER A 108 -8.22 -3.88 -5.47
CA SER A 108 -7.92 -5.13 -4.79
C SER A 108 -9.18 -6.00 -4.67
N ASN A 109 -8.99 -7.32 -4.58
CA ASN A 109 -10.04 -8.24 -4.17
C ASN A 109 -10.15 -8.28 -2.64
N PRO A 110 -11.30 -8.71 -2.09
CA PRO A 110 -11.43 -9.01 -0.66
C PRO A 110 -10.40 -10.06 -0.21
N ASP A 111 -10.16 -11.09 -1.03
CA ASP A 111 -9.25 -12.20 -0.71
C ASP A 111 -7.76 -11.87 -0.90
N ASP A 112 -7.41 -10.68 -1.40
CA ASP A 112 -6.01 -10.31 -1.63
C ASP A 112 -5.29 -10.11 -0.28
N THR A 113 -4.17 -10.80 -0.08
CA THR A 113 -3.31 -10.58 1.10
C THR A 113 -2.65 -9.19 1.06
N ASP A 114 -2.28 -8.66 2.22
CA ASP A 114 -1.51 -7.40 2.33
C ASP A 114 -0.22 -7.40 1.48
N THR A 115 0.39 -8.57 1.28
CA THR A 115 1.57 -8.70 0.42
C THR A 115 1.20 -8.55 -1.06
N GLU A 116 0.11 -9.17 -1.51
CA GLU A 116 -0.38 -9.03 -2.89
C GLU A 116 -0.80 -7.60 -3.19
N VAL A 117 -1.50 -6.95 -2.26
CA VAL A 117 -1.89 -5.54 -2.37
C VAL A 117 -0.65 -4.64 -2.46
N ARG A 118 0.34 -4.82 -1.56
CA ARG A 118 1.60 -4.06 -1.61
C ARG A 118 2.36 -4.26 -2.93
N GLU A 119 2.48 -5.50 -3.41
CA GLU A 119 3.15 -5.77 -4.68
C GLU A 119 2.44 -5.11 -5.87
N ARG A 120 1.10 -5.17 -5.90
CA ARG A 120 0.28 -4.52 -6.94
C ARG A 120 0.44 -3.00 -6.90
N LEU A 121 0.39 -2.39 -5.70
CA LEU A 121 0.64 -0.97 -5.51
C LEU A 121 2.05 -0.58 -5.98
N THR A 122 3.09 -1.32 -5.57
CA THR A 122 4.49 -1.10 -6.00
C THR A 122 4.62 -1.12 -7.52
N ARG A 123 3.97 -2.07 -8.21
CA ARG A 123 3.99 -2.16 -9.68
C ARG A 123 3.29 -0.96 -10.32
N THR A 124 2.10 -0.58 -9.82
CA THR A 124 1.35 0.58 -10.32
C THR A 124 2.13 1.88 -10.10
N LEU A 125 2.73 2.04 -8.91
CA LEU A 125 3.62 3.13 -8.54
C LEU A 125 4.77 3.28 -9.53
N ALA A 126 5.55 2.21 -9.69
CA ALA A 126 6.67 2.17 -10.61
C ALA A 126 6.25 2.52 -12.04
N LEU A 127 5.13 1.98 -12.52
CA LEU A 127 4.61 2.21 -13.87
C LEU A 127 4.19 3.67 -14.10
N GLY A 128 3.57 4.33 -13.11
CA GLY A 128 3.20 5.74 -13.20
C GLY A 128 4.41 6.66 -13.27
N LEU A 129 5.44 6.37 -12.46
CA LEU A 129 6.69 7.13 -12.40
C LEU A 129 7.52 7.06 -13.70
N VAL A 130 7.30 6.05 -14.56
CA VAL A 130 8.01 5.92 -15.85
C VAL A 130 7.89 7.18 -16.69
N GLN A 131 6.71 7.80 -16.75
CA GLN A 131 6.46 9.00 -17.55
C GLN A 131 7.33 10.20 -17.10
N PHE A 132 7.65 10.28 -15.81
CA PHE A 132 8.48 11.35 -15.28
C PHE A 132 9.98 11.04 -15.45
N VAL A 133 10.34 9.77 -15.46
CA VAL A 133 11.73 9.33 -15.65
C VAL A 133 12.15 9.33 -17.11
N GLU A 134 11.23 9.18 -18.06
CA GLU A 134 11.55 9.07 -19.50
C GLU A 134 12.27 10.30 -20.07
N THR A 135 12.08 11.48 -19.46
CA THR A 135 12.73 12.74 -19.85
C THR A 135 14.01 13.03 -19.05
N THR A 136 14.43 12.12 -18.18
CA THR A 136 15.61 12.26 -17.32
C THR A 136 16.80 11.43 -17.84
N PRO A 137 18.04 11.73 -17.39
CA PRO A 137 19.21 10.89 -17.70
C PRO A 137 19.11 9.43 -17.23
N LEU A 138 18.13 9.09 -16.39
CA LEU A 138 17.89 7.71 -15.94
C LEU A 138 17.17 6.85 -17.00
N ALA A 139 16.49 7.45 -17.98
CA ALA A 139 15.67 6.70 -18.95
C ALA A 139 16.42 5.54 -19.64
N PRO A 140 17.69 5.69 -20.09
CA PRO A 140 18.43 4.60 -20.73
C PRO A 140 18.75 3.41 -19.80
N ARG A 141 18.62 3.58 -18.49
CA ARG A 141 18.86 2.54 -17.48
C ARG A 141 17.58 1.79 -17.08
N LEU A 142 16.41 2.29 -17.48
CA LEU A 142 15.12 1.70 -17.15
C LEU A 142 14.72 0.65 -18.19
N ARG A 143 14.24 -0.50 -17.73
CA ARG A 143 13.67 -1.55 -18.58
C ARG A 143 12.28 -1.94 -18.09
N VAL A 144 11.28 -1.71 -18.94
CA VAL A 144 9.91 -2.16 -18.69
C VAL A 144 9.72 -3.54 -19.33
N VAL A 145 9.26 -4.51 -18.54
CA VAL A 145 9.02 -5.89 -19.01
C VAL A 145 7.52 -6.15 -18.99
N TYR A 146 6.97 -6.53 -20.14
CA TYR A 146 5.60 -7.00 -20.23
C TYR A 146 5.53 -8.49 -19.89
N GLN A 147 4.83 -8.82 -18.80
CA GLN A 147 4.53 -10.19 -18.42
C GLN A 147 3.19 -10.57 -19.06
N ALA A 148 3.26 -11.25 -20.20
CA ALA A 148 2.06 -11.74 -20.86
C ALA A 148 1.34 -12.74 -19.93
N PRO A 149 0.02 -12.60 -19.75
CA PRO A 149 -0.74 -13.62 -19.04
C PRO A 149 -0.58 -14.95 -19.78
N GLU A 150 -0.47 -16.04 -19.04
CA GLU A 150 -0.62 -17.37 -19.62
C GLU A 150 -1.97 -17.41 -20.35
N ALA A 151 -1.98 -17.95 -21.57
CA ALA A 151 -3.17 -17.98 -22.40
C ALA A 151 -4.31 -18.61 -21.59
N ALA A 152 -5.26 -17.77 -21.16
CA ALA A 152 -6.43 -18.22 -20.42
C ALA A 152 -7.16 -19.21 -21.32
N LEU A 153 -7.13 -20.49 -20.93
CA LEU A 153 -8.10 -21.44 -21.43
C LEU A 153 -9.45 -20.84 -21.04
N VAL A 154 -10.23 -20.40 -22.02
CA VAL A 154 -11.61 -20.00 -21.80
C VAL A 154 -12.30 -21.21 -21.19
N GLN A 155 -12.41 -21.23 -19.87
CA GLN A 155 -13.17 -22.23 -19.16
C GLN A 155 -14.59 -22.08 -19.70
N ARG A 156 -15.09 -23.14 -20.35
CA ARG A 156 -16.50 -23.26 -20.70
C ARG A 156 -17.27 -22.99 -19.40
N GLU A 157 -18.28 -22.12 -19.44
CA GLU A 157 -19.21 -21.91 -18.31
C GLU A 157 -19.63 -23.28 -17.79
N GLU A 158 -19.00 -23.71 -16.71
CA GLU A 158 -19.32 -24.94 -16.02
C GLU A 158 -20.61 -24.66 -15.25
N HIS A 159 -21.50 -25.65 -15.16
CA HIS A 159 -22.76 -25.49 -14.46
C HIS A 159 -22.48 -25.10 -13.01
N ASP A 160 -22.73 -23.84 -12.64
CA ASP A 160 -22.55 -23.34 -11.29
C ASP A 160 -23.61 -23.98 -10.35
N PRO A 161 -23.21 -24.91 -9.47
CA PRO A 161 -24.14 -25.58 -8.57
C PRO A 161 -24.58 -24.68 -7.41
N TRP A 162 -23.91 -23.55 -7.20
CA TRP A 162 -24.15 -22.63 -6.09
C TRP A 162 -25.03 -21.44 -6.48
N ASN A 163 -25.39 -21.27 -7.77
CA ASN A 163 -26.28 -20.21 -8.24
C ASN A 163 -25.84 -18.80 -7.78
N LEU A 164 -24.57 -18.50 -8.04
CA LEU A 164 -23.88 -17.23 -7.76
C LEU A 164 -23.77 -16.87 -6.28
N TRP A 165 -24.04 -17.82 -5.37
CA TRP A 165 -23.74 -17.65 -3.96
C TRP A 165 -22.27 -17.92 -3.69
N VAL A 166 -21.63 -16.98 -3.01
CA VAL A 166 -20.27 -17.09 -2.49
C VAL A 166 -20.37 -17.05 -0.96
N PHE A 167 -19.65 -17.96 -0.31
CA PHE A 167 -19.57 -18.04 1.14
C PHE A 167 -18.11 -17.97 1.54
N GLU A 168 -17.78 -17.04 2.42
CA GLU A 168 -16.46 -16.91 3.01
C GLU A 168 -16.57 -17.03 4.53
N ILE A 169 -15.61 -17.73 5.12
CA ILE A 169 -15.52 -17.89 6.56
C ILE A 169 -14.07 -17.67 6.93
N SER A 170 -13.81 -16.58 7.66
CA SER A 170 -12.49 -16.14 8.07
C SER A 170 -12.34 -16.24 9.59
N LEU A 171 -11.17 -16.68 10.04
CA LEU A 171 -10.85 -16.87 11.46
C LEU A 171 -9.40 -16.46 11.69
N ASP A 172 -9.23 -15.39 12.46
CA ASP A 172 -7.93 -14.79 12.74
C ASP A 172 -7.67 -14.76 14.23
N GLY A 173 -6.42 -14.99 14.64
CA GLY A 173 -6.02 -14.96 16.04
C GLY A 173 -4.63 -14.37 16.24
N SER A 174 -4.47 -13.56 17.27
CA SER A 174 -3.20 -12.96 17.66
C SER A 174 -2.94 -13.17 19.15
N LEU A 175 -1.67 -13.37 19.51
CA LEU A 175 -1.20 -13.46 20.88
C LEU A 175 0.07 -12.64 21.02
N GLU A 176 0.09 -11.74 21.98
CA GLU A 176 1.23 -10.93 22.36
C GLU A 176 1.45 -11.08 23.87
N SER A 177 2.68 -11.35 24.28
CA SER A 177 3.00 -11.61 25.68
C SER A 177 4.35 -11.01 26.03
N GLU A 178 4.31 -10.07 26.96
CA GLU A 178 5.45 -9.41 27.57
C GLU A 178 5.58 -9.83 29.05
N LYS A 179 6.57 -9.31 29.77
CA LYS A 179 6.83 -9.70 31.17
C LYS A 179 5.71 -9.34 32.15
N GLN A 180 4.95 -8.29 31.88
CA GLN A 180 3.90 -7.75 32.77
C GLN A 180 2.57 -7.51 32.03
N GLU A 181 2.50 -7.83 30.73
CA GLU A 181 1.32 -7.61 29.89
C GLU A 181 1.12 -8.81 28.96
N SER A 182 -0.12 -9.23 28.79
CA SER A 182 -0.51 -10.29 27.85
C SER A 182 -1.80 -9.90 27.14
N SER A 183 -1.79 -9.90 25.82
CA SER A 183 -2.95 -9.63 24.98
C SER A 183 -3.21 -10.80 24.05
N TYR A 184 -4.44 -11.29 24.04
CA TYR A 184 -4.90 -12.28 23.09
C TYR A 184 -6.16 -11.78 22.39
N SER A 185 -6.21 -11.90 21.07
CA SER A 185 -7.41 -11.60 20.31
C SER A 185 -7.75 -12.70 19.32
N ILE A 186 -9.03 -12.91 19.09
CA ILE A 186 -9.58 -13.79 18.07
C ILE A 186 -10.74 -13.07 17.38
N SER A 187 -10.75 -13.12 16.06
CA SER A 187 -11.81 -12.56 15.23
C SER A 187 -12.33 -13.65 14.29
N ALA A 188 -13.64 -13.70 14.10
CA ALA A 188 -14.30 -14.56 13.14
C ALA A 188 -15.22 -13.71 12.27
N GLU A 189 -15.21 -13.98 10.97
CA GLU A 189 -16.01 -13.28 9.97
C GLU A 189 -16.69 -14.32 9.07
N VAL A 190 -17.96 -14.07 8.73
CA VAL A 190 -18.73 -14.88 7.79
C VAL A 190 -19.40 -13.96 6.81
N ASP A 191 -19.03 -14.12 5.55
CA ASP A 191 -19.58 -13.37 4.43
C ASP A 191 -20.41 -14.28 3.54
N VAL A 192 -21.58 -13.78 3.18
CA VAL A 192 -22.51 -14.47 2.30
C VAL A 192 -22.98 -13.49 1.25
N ASP A 193 -22.46 -13.69 0.04
CA ASP A 193 -22.72 -12.83 -1.09
C ASP A 193 -23.49 -13.57 -2.17
N ARG A 194 -24.40 -12.85 -2.81
CA ARG A 194 -24.96 -13.23 -4.10
C ARG A 194 -25.08 -12.01 -4.97
N VAL A 195 -24.45 -12.05 -6.14
CA VAL A 195 -24.57 -11.00 -7.16
C VAL A 195 -25.14 -11.61 -8.42
N ALA A 196 -26.41 -11.34 -8.70
CA ALA A 196 -27.09 -11.74 -9.93
C ALA A 196 -27.67 -10.50 -10.63
N GLU A 197 -28.06 -10.64 -11.91
CA GLU A 197 -28.56 -9.51 -12.70
C GLU A 197 -29.80 -8.83 -12.11
N ASP A 198 -30.62 -9.57 -11.38
CA ASP A 198 -31.89 -9.11 -10.81
C ASP A 198 -31.74 -8.60 -9.37
N MET A 199 -30.78 -9.13 -8.62
CA MET A 199 -30.68 -8.89 -7.19
C MET A 199 -29.28 -9.15 -6.65
N LYS A 200 -28.84 -8.25 -5.77
CA LYS A 200 -27.62 -8.38 -4.97
C LYS A 200 -27.99 -8.53 -3.50
N ILE A 201 -27.39 -9.52 -2.86
CA ILE A 201 -27.45 -9.74 -1.42
C ILE A 201 -26.01 -9.76 -0.91
N ASN A 202 -25.76 -9.03 0.15
CA ASN A 202 -24.52 -9.10 0.93
C ASN A 202 -24.92 -9.22 2.40
N PHE A 203 -24.37 -10.21 3.08
CA PHE A 203 -24.60 -10.44 4.50
C PHE A 203 -23.27 -10.75 5.17
N GLU A 204 -22.91 -9.94 6.15
CA GLU A 204 -21.64 -10.00 6.87
C GLU A 204 -21.95 -10.20 8.36
N LEU A 205 -21.27 -11.17 8.97
CA LEU A 205 -21.30 -11.42 10.41
C LEU A 205 -19.89 -11.37 10.94
N SER A 206 -19.63 -10.48 11.90
CA SER A 206 -18.33 -10.41 12.57
C SER A 206 -18.46 -10.66 14.07
N ALA A 207 -17.47 -11.35 14.62
CA ALA A 207 -17.31 -11.53 16.06
C ALA A 207 -15.84 -11.36 16.42
N ARG A 208 -15.55 -10.49 17.40
CA ARG A 208 -14.20 -10.26 17.91
C ARG A 208 -14.19 -10.42 19.42
N TYR A 209 -13.26 -11.22 19.90
CA TYR A 209 -12.95 -11.37 21.32
C TYR A 209 -11.52 -10.90 21.55
N ARG A 210 -11.32 -9.99 22.50
CA ARG A 210 -10.01 -9.54 22.96
C ARG A 210 -9.95 -9.65 24.48
N ARG A 211 -8.82 -10.15 24.97
CA ARG A 211 -8.51 -10.21 26.39
C ARG A 211 -7.13 -9.63 26.63
N ASP A 212 -7.06 -8.67 27.53
CA ASP A 212 -5.82 -8.03 27.96
C ASP A 212 -5.64 -8.29 29.46
N GLU A 213 -4.43 -8.65 29.86
CA GLU A 213 -4.06 -8.96 31.24
C GLU A 213 -2.81 -8.17 31.62
N PHE A 214 -2.87 -7.43 32.73
CA PHE A 214 -1.83 -6.55 33.24
C PHE A 214 -1.43 -6.98 34.65
N GLU A 215 -0.15 -7.28 34.86
CA GLU A 215 0.43 -7.55 36.19
C GLU A 215 1.14 -6.29 36.71
N PHE A 216 0.73 -5.81 37.88
CA PHE A 216 1.31 -4.65 38.55
C PHE A 216 2.48 -5.03 39.46
N GLU A 217 3.31 -4.04 39.83
CA GLU A 217 4.52 -4.28 40.64
C GLU A 217 4.26 -4.86 42.04
N ASP A 218 3.06 -4.70 42.57
CA ASP A 218 2.59 -5.29 43.83
C ASP A 218 2.06 -6.73 43.67
N GLY A 219 2.07 -7.26 42.44
CA GLY A 219 1.56 -8.58 42.07
C GLY A 219 0.04 -8.62 41.84
N GLU A 220 -0.64 -7.46 41.84
CA GLU A 220 -2.05 -7.41 41.42
C GLU A 220 -2.18 -7.65 39.92
N VAL A 221 -3.26 -8.34 39.51
CA VAL A 221 -3.53 -8.64 38.10
C VAL A 221 -4.88 -8.03 37.72
N GLU A 222 -4.88 -7.15 36.71
CA GLU A 222 -6.10 -6.62 36.09
C GLU A 222 -6.36 -7.33 34.76
N VAL A 223 -7.62 -7.72 34.56
CA VAL A 223 -8.06 -8.38 33.32
C VAL A 223 -9.13 -7.52 32.67
N TYR A 224 -8.87 -7.13 31.42
CA TYR A 224 -9.84 -6.50 30.54
C TYR A 224 -10.31 -7.50 29.48
N THR A 225 -11.59 -7.48 29.16
CA THR A 225 -12.17 -8.35 28.13
C THR A 225 -13.17 -7.55 27.32
N SER A 226 -13.00 -7.57 26.00
CA SER A 226 -13.90 -6.96 25.02
C SER A 226 -14.45 -8.03 24.09
N GLU A 227 -15.77 -7.98 23.87
CA GLU A 227 -16.48 -8.89 22.98
C GLU A 227 -17.37 -8.07 22.05
N ASP A 228 -17.01 -7.97 20.78
CA ASP A 228 -17.75 -7.19 19.80
C ASP A 228 -18.40 -8.12 18.78
N HIS A 229 -19.66 -7.84 18.45
CA HIS A 229 -20.39 -8.58 17.42
C HIS A 229 -21.07 -7.60 16.48
N SER A 230 -20.94 -7.80 15.17
CA SER A 230 -21.74 -7.09 14.17
C SER A 230 -22.45 -8.05 13.24
N ALA A 231 -23.57 -7.57 12.71
CA ALA A 231 -24.31 -8.21 11.65
C ALA A 231 -24.82 -7.14 10.70
N ASP A 232 -24.47 -7.26 9.43
CA ASP A 232 -24.80 -6.30 8.39
C ASP A 232 -25.48 -7.03 7.24
N LEU A 233 -26.61 -6.51 6.78
CA LEU A 233 -27.39 -7.06 5.67
C LEU A 233 -27.68 -5.94 4.68
N LEU A 234 -27.33 -6.17 3.42
CA LEU A 234 -27.70 -5.33 2.29
C LEU A 234 -28.46 -6.16 1.26
N ILE A 235 -29.62 -5.65 0.83
CA ILE A 235 -30.38 -6.21 -0.28
C ILE A 235 -30.67 -5.10 -1.29
N VAL A 236 -30.33 -5.34 -2.56
CA VAL A 236 -30.52 -4.40 -3.65
C VAL A 236 -31.14 -5.12 -4.84
N TRP A 237 -32.26 -4.60 -5.33
CA TRP A 237 -32.93 -5.08 -6.54
C TRP A 237 -32.58 -4.21 -7.74
N SER A 238 -32.37 -4.85 -8.89
CA SER A 238 -32.33 -4.19 -10.19
C SER A 238 -33.75 -3.93 -10.66
N LEU A 239 -34.10 -2.66 -10.89
CA LEU A 239 -35.42 -2.28 -11.41
C LEU A 239 -35.39 -2.10 -12.93
N THR A 240 -34.25 -1.61 -13.46
CA THR A 240 -33.95 -1.46 -14.88
C THR A 240 -32.43 -1.55 -15.07
N ASP A 241 -31.94 -1.54 -16.31
CA ASP A 241 -30.50 -1.51 -16.63
C ASP A 241 -29.73 -0.33 -16.01
N HIS A 242 -30.42 0.69 -15.50
CA HIS A 242 -29.83 1.92 -14.95
C HIS A 242 -30.36 2.32 -13.57
N TRP A 243 -31.29 1.56 -13.00
CA TRP A 243 -31.92 1.92 -11.72
C TRP A 243 -32.00 0.72 -10.81
N SER A 244 -31.58 0.91 -9.57
CA SER A 244 -31.72 -0.06 -8.49
C SER A 244 -32.42 0.58 -7.29
N ALA A 245 -32.99 -0.26 -6.44
CA ALA A 245 -33.50 0.14 -5.13
C ALA A 245 -33.13 -0.91 -4.10
N GLY A 246 -32.74 -0.48 -2.89
CA GLY A 246 -32.33 -1.40 -1.85
C GLY A 246 -32.49 -0.85 -0.44
N GLY A 247 -32.17 -1.71 0.52
CA GLY A 247 -32.22 -1.41 1.94
C GLY A 247 -31.14 -2.17 2.67
N GLY A 248 -30.64 -1.55 3.74
CA GLY A 248 -29.67 -2.14 4.65
C GLY A 248 -30.22 -2.25 6.06
N ALA A 249 -29.74 -3.24 6.79
CA ALA A 249 -29.91 -3.39 8.23
C ALA A 249 -28.56 -3.67 8.87
N TYR A 250 -28.30 -3.06 10.02
CA TYR A 250 -27.11 -3.35 10.81
C TYR A 250 -27.49 -3.57 12.28
N ALA A 251 -26.75 -4.45 12.93
CA ALA A 251 -26.80 -4.67 14.37
C ALA A 251 -25.38 -4.75 14.91
N PHE A 252 -25.13 -4.09 16.03
CA PHE A 252 -23.85 -4.06 16.70
C PHE A 252 -24.04 -4.23 18.21
N ARG A 253 -23.18 -5.03 18.83
CA ARG A 253 -23.15 -5.22 20.28
C ARG A 253 -21.71 -5.12 20.78
N SER A 254 -21.51 -4.30 21.82
CA SER A 254 -20.24 -4.18 22.54
C SER A 254 -20.47 -3.92 24.03
N PRO A 255 -19.93 -4.72 24.96
CA PRO A 255 -20.01 -4.51 26.40
C PRO A 255 -19.36 -3.20 26.88
N CYS A 256 -18.41 -2.68 26.12
CA CYS A 256 -17.61 -1.51 26.50
C CYS A 256 -18.11 -0.20 25.86
N ALA A 257 -19.12 -0.27 24.99
CA ALA A 257 -19.73 0.92 24.41
C ALA A 257 -20.64 1.64 25.41
N THR A 258 -20.68 2.97 25.31
CA THR A 258 -21.61 3.84 26.06
C THR A 258 -23.08 3.48 25.83
N GLN A 259 -23.38 2.79 24.72
CA GLN A 259 -24.66 2.17 24.42
C GLN A 259 -24.40 0.75 23.87
N PRO A 260 -24.60 -0.30 24.67
CA PRO A 260 -24.05 -1.64 24.39
C PRO A 260 -24.80 -2.47 23.34
N ASP A 261 -25.96 -2.01 22.87
CA ASP A 261 -26.75 -2.61 21.77
C ASP A 261 -27.23 -1.49 20.85
N HIS A 262 -26.81 -1.55 19.59
CA HIS A 262 -27.15 -0.59 18.54
C HIS A 262 -27.74 -1.33 17.34
N ARG A 263 -28.89 -0.85 16.86
CA ARG A 263 -29.55 -1.40 15.68
C ARG A 263 -30.07 -0.26 14.83
N GLY A 264 -29.94 -0.39 13.51
CA GLY A 264 -30.49 0.57 12.59
C GLY A 264 -30.85 -0.06 11.26
N CYS A 265 -31.83 0.55 10.60
CA CYS A 265 -32.25 0.19 9.26
C CYS A 265 -32.33 1.47 8.43
N GLY A 266 -31.88 1.41 7.18
CA GLY A 266 -31.84 2.58 6.31
C GLY A 266 -32.03 2.20 4.83
N PRO A 267 -32.52 3.12 4.00
CA PRO A 267 -32.54 2.91 2.55
C PRO A 267 -31.09 2.87 2.03
N ALA A 268 -30.78 1.89 1.18
CA ALA A 268 -29.49 1.77 0.52
C ALA A 268 -29.70 1.94 -0.99
N ALA A 269 -29.21 3.07 -1.51
CA ALA A 269 -29.21 3.44 -2.93
C ALA A 269 -30.58 3.63 -3.60
N LEU A 270 -30.90 4.89 -3.89
CA LEU A 270 -31.77 5.28 -5.01
C LEU A 270 -30.85 6.01 -5.99
N GLY A 271 -30.16 5.24 -6.84
CA GLY A 271 -29.02 5.72 -7.61
C GLY A 271 -29.05 5.23 -9.05
N ARG A 272 -28.63 6.11 -9.97
CA ARG A 272 -28.40 5.76 -11.37
C ARG A 272 -26.97 5.25 -11.52
N ASP A 273 -26.68 4.05 -11.04
CA ASP A 273 -25.35 3.44 -11.17
C ASP A 273 -25.40 2.15 -12.01
N PRO A 274 -24.87 2.17 -13.25
CA PRO A 274 -24.83 0.98 -14.10
C PRO A 274 -23.85 -0.10 -13.63
N ARG A 275 -23.01 0.15 -12.61
CA ARG A 275 -21.93 -0.77 -12.19
C ARG A 275 -22.28 -1.68 -11.00
N ILE A 276 -23.43 -1.50 -10.36
CA ILE A 276 -23.81 -2.26 -9.14
C ILE A 276 -23.83 -3.77 -9.37
N PHE A 277 -24.12 -4.21 -10.59
CA PHE A 277 -24.25 -5.63 -10.97
C PHE A 277 -23.12 -6.12 -11.90
N GLY A 278 -21.98 -5.43 -11.94
CA GLY A 278 -20.81 -5.90 -12.69
C GLY A 278 -20.97 -5.94 -14.22
N ARG A 279 -21.96 -5.24 -14.80
CA ARG A 279 -22.07 -5.12 -16.26
C ARG A 279 -20.96 -4.21 -16.80
N ASN A 280 -19.96 -4.80 -17.46
CA ASN A 280 -19.18 -4.06 -18.44
C ASN A 280 -20.11 -3.71 -19.62
N PRO A 281 -20.26 -2.43 -20.00
CA PRO A 281 -20.97 -2.11 -21.23
C PRO A 281 -20.24 -2.78 -22.40
N LEU A 282 -20.94 -3.65 -23.12
CA LEU A 282 -20.46 -4.16 -24.39
C LEU A 282 -20.14 -2.95 -25.30
N PRO A 283 -18.97 -2.89 -25.93
CA PRO A 283 -18.70 -1.84 -26.90
C PRO A 283 -19.67 -2.01 -28.07
N THR A 284 -20.46 -0.96 -28.33
CA THR A 284 -21.24 -0.79 -29.57
C THR A 284 -20.33 -0.50 -30.75
#